data_AF-A0A7J9QEF7-F1
#
_entry.id   AF-A0A7J9QEF7-F1
#
_cell.length_a   1.000
_cell.length_b   1.000
_cell.length_c   1.000
_cell.angle_alpha   90.00
_cell.angle_beta   90.00
_cell.angle_gamma   90.00
#
_symmetry.space_group_name_H-M   'P 1'
#
loop_
_entity.id
_entity.type
_entity.pdbx_description
1 polymer ?
#
loop_
_entity_poly.entity_id
_entity_poly.type
_entity_poly.pdbx_seq_one_letter_code
_entity_poly.pdbx_strand_id
1 'polypeptide(L)' 'MPICAKCSNDVKKVYDCDHTKYEDYCVECYTELHYYITENNKDEDVNC' A
#
# COMPACT_ATOMS: atom_id res chain seq x y z
N MET A 1 9.78 -15.30 -4.29
CA MET A 1 9.68 -13.94 -3.73
C MET A 1 8.28 -13.44 -4.07
N PRO A 2 7.55 -12.79 -3.15
CA PRO A 2 6.27 -12.18 -3.50
C PRO A 2 6.48 -11.04 -4.51
N ILE A 3 5.47 -10.81 -5.35
CA ILE A 3 5.48 -9.80 -6.41
C ILE A 3 4.53 -8.68 -5.98
N CYS A 4 4.99 -7.43 -6.06
CA CYS A 4 4.12 -6.27 -5.81
C CYS A 4 3.07 -6.11 -6.92
N ALA A 5 1.79 -6.07 -6.58
CA ALA A 5 0.71 -5.89 -7.55
C ALA A 5 0.76 -4.53 -8.29
N LYS A 6 1.29 -3.48 -7.65
CA LYS A 6 1.39 -2.13 -8.24
C LYS A 6 2.55 -1.98 -9.23
N CYS A 7 3.74 -2.46 -8.88
CA CYS A 7 4.97 -2.22 -9.66
C CYS A 7 5.59 -3.47 -10.30
N SER A 8 5.01 -4.65 -10.07
CA SER A 8 5.42 -5.93 -10.64
C SER A 8 6.87 -6.36 -10.34
N ASN A 9 7.50 -5.77 -9.34
CA ASN A 9 8.85 -6.13 -8.90
C ASN A 9 8.82 -7.29 -7.90
N ASP A 10 9.85 -8.14 -7.98
CA ASP A 10 10.18 -9.12 -6.94
C ASP A 10 10.64 -8.40 -5.67
N VAL A 11 9.97 -8.69 -4.54
CA VAL A 11 10.29 -8.08 -3.25
C VAL A 11 10.43 -9.12 -2.15
N LYS A 12 11.04 -8.73 -1.03
CA LYS A 12 11.26 -9.63 0.11
C LYS A 12 10.02 -9.80 0.99
N LYS A 13 9.14 -8.80 1.00
CA LYS A 13 7.94 -8.73 1.84
C LYS A 13 6.89 -7.85 1.16
N VAL A 14 5.64 -8.21 1.36
CA VAL A 14 4.46 -7.48 0.90
C VAL A 14 3.57 -7.12 2.09
N TYR A 15 2.70 -6.14 1.87
CA TYR A 15 1.73 -5.59 2.81
C TYR A 15 0.43 -5.36 2.08
N ASP A 16 -0.68 -5.63 2.75
CA ASP A 16 -2.03 -5.44 2.23
C ASP A 16 -2.92 -4.80 3.29
N CYS A 17 -3.94 -4.08 2.84
CA CYS A 17 -4.98 -3.49 3.67
C CYS A 17 -6.23 -3.17 2.86
N ASP A 18 -7.26 -2.62 3.51
CA ASP A 18 -8.50 -2.20 2.86
C ASP A 18 -8.23 -1.20 1.73
N HIS A 19 -7.25 -0.30 1.89
CA HIS A 19 -6.87 0.68 0.88
C HIS A 19 -6.16 0.06 -0.33
N THR A 20 -5.45 -1.06 -0.15
CA THR A 20 -4.87 -1.83 -1.28
C THR A 20 -5.89 -2.78 -1.88
N LYS A 21 -7.14 -2.82 -1.41
CA LYS A 21 -8.15 -3.83 -1.78
C LYS A 21 -7.65 -5.26 -1.52
N TYR A 22 -6.87 -5.43 -0.46
CA TYR A 22 -6.19 -6.69 -0.11
C TYR A 22 -5.23 -7.22 -1.18
N GLU A 23 -4.70 -6.33 -2.03
CA GLU A 23 -3.61 -6.66 -2.94
C GLU A 23 -2.24 -6.51 -2.24
N ASP A 24 -1.31 -7.39 -2.62
CA ASP A 24 0.05 -7.46 -2.10
C ASP A 24 0.91 -6.32 -2.63
N TYR A 25 1.23 -5.34 -1.79
CA TYR A 25 2.05 -4.18 -2.17
C TYR A 25 3.42 -4.24 -1.49
N CYS A 26 4.47 -3.79 -2.18
CA CYS A 26 5.76 -3.57 -1.53
C CYS A 26 5.69 -2.35 -0.59
N VAL A 27 6.67 -2.24 0.32
CA VAL A 27 6.72 -1.14 1.30
C VAL A 27 6.67 0.25 0.66
N GLU A 28 7.30 0.44 -0.50
CA GLU A 28 7.34 1.72 -1.21
C GLU A 28 5.95 2.08 -1.75
N CYS A 29 5.33 1.16 -2.51
CA CYS A 29 4.00 1.35 -3.08
C CYS A 29 2.91 1.49 -2.01
N TYR A 30 3.04 0.74 -0.91
CA TYR A 30 2.15 0.83 0.24
C TYR A 30 2.29 2.18 0.95
N THR A 31 3.51 2.66 1.17
CA THR A 31 3.77 3.95 1.82
C THR A 31 3.26 5.11 0.96
N GLU A 32 3.53 5.10 -0.34
CA GLU A 32 3.07 6.12 -1.29
C GLU A 32 1.53 6.21 -1.32
N LEU A 33 0.84 5.07 -1.33
CA LEU A 33 -0.61 5.01 -1.26
C LEU A 33 -1.13 5.73 0.00
N HIS A 34 -0.56 5.41 1.16
CA HIS A 34 -0.99 6.00 2.43
C HIS A 34 -0.63 7.48 2.56
N TYR A 35 0.48 7.94 1.98
CA TYR A 35 0.78 9.37 1.86
C TYR A 35 -0.30 10.09 1.05
N TYR A 36 -0.63 9.57 -0.13
CA TYR A 36 -1.68 10.16 -0.98
C TYR A 36 -3.03 10.20 -0.27
N ILE A 37 -3.40 9.13 0.45
CA ILE A 37 -4.64 9.09 1.23
C ILE A 37 -4.61 10.14 2.34
N THR A 38 -3.54 10.21 3.13
CA THR A 38 -3.40 11.17 4.24
C THR A 38 -3.43 12.62 3.76
N GLU A 39 -2.83 12.92 2.61
CA GLU A 39 -2.83 14.27 2.04
C GLU A 39 -4.19 14.69 1.46
N ASN A 40 -4.96 13.74 0.94
CA ASN A 40 -6.25 14.03 0.29
C ASN A 40 -7.47 13.86 1.22
N ASN A 41 -7.37 13.02 2.25
CA ASN A 41 -8.41 12.80 3.25
C ASN A 41 -7.91 13.31 4.60
N LYS A 42 -8.37 14.50 5.00
CA LYS A 42 -7.90 15.17 6.22
C LYS A 42 -8.37 14.54 7.53
N ASP A 43 -9.35 13.63 7.56
CA ASP A 43 -9.99 13.28 8.83
C ASP A 43 -10.52 11.84 9.00
N GLU A 44 -10.44 10.93 8.01
CA GLU A 44 -11.04 9.60 8.14
C GLU A 44 -10.09 8.48 7.67
N ASP A 45 -9.85 7.52 8.57
CA ASP A 45 -9.23 6.21 8.36
C ASP A 45 -7.70 6.12 8.16
N VAL A 46 -6.95 6.50 9.20
CA VAL A 46 -5.59 5.95 9.46
C VAL A 46 -5.72 4.73 10.36
N ASN A 47 -6.48 3.72 9.95
CA ASN A 47 -6.55 2.45 10.68
C ASN A 47 -6.13 1.32 9.76
N CYS A 48 -4.84 1.31 9.48
CA CYS A 48 -4.11 0.37 8.66
C CYS A 48 -2.68 0.29 9.17
#